data_AF-A0A948ALK9-F1
#
_entry.id   AF-A0A948ALK9-F1
#
_cell.length_a   1.000
_cell.length_b   1.000
_cell.length_c   1.000
_cell.angle_alpha   90.00
_cell.angle_beta   90.00
_cell.angle_gamma   90.00
#
_symmetry.space_group_name_H-M   'P 1'
#
loop_
_entity.id
_entity.type
_entity.pdbx_description
1 polymer ?
#
loop_
_entity_poly.entity_id
_entity_poly.type
_entity_poly.pdbx_seq_one_letter_code
_entity_poly.pdbx_strand_id
1 'polypeptide(L)'
;TFFSQTADNQLANGETTASFNATLIAGNGNLRFSAPGAGNFGFMDLSIAAPAWLKFNWDGVDQGGDGNWLDDDPRARATFGKRRGSDKVIIRREIY
;
A
#
# COMPACT_ATOMS: atom_id res chain seq x y z
N THR A 1 1.14 -2.32 7.54
CA THR A 1 1.89 -3.58 7.72
C THR A 1 3.18 -3.55 6.93
N PHE A 2 4.31 -3.66 7.62
CA PHE A 2 5.61 -3.90 7.01
C PHE A 2 5.84 -5.40 6.83
N PHE A 3 6.58 -5.75 5.79
CA PHE A 3 6.97 -7.14 5.50
C PHE A 3 8.40 -7.40 5.95
N SER A 4 8.74 -8.68 6.14
CA SER A 4 10.12 -9.08 6.45
C SER A 4 11.08 -8.53 5.39
N GLN A 5 12.27 -8.11 5.83
CA GLN A 5 13.28 -7.62 4.92
C GLN A 5 13.89 -8.75 4.10
N THR A 6 14.07 -8.51 2.80
CA THR A 6 14.66 -9.41 1.81
C THR A 6 15.56 -8.61 0.87
N ALA A 7 16.26 -9.27 -0.06
CA ALA A 7 17.06 -8.59 -1.07
C ALA A 7 16.25 -7.56 -1.90
N ASP A 8 14.94 -7.80 -2.07
CA ASP A 8 14.04 -6.97 -2.87
C ASP A 8 13.14 -6.03 -2.03
N ASN A 9 13.18 -6.18 -0.70
CA ASN A 9 12.42 -5.35 0.24
C ASN A 9 13.29 -5.01 1.46
N GLN A 10 13.84 -3.81 1.49
CA GLN A 10 14.61 -3.28 2.63
C GLN A 10 13.81 -2.27 3.46
N LEU A 11 12.51 -2.09 3.22
CA LEU A 11 11.68 -1.13 3.94
C LEU A 11 11.28 -1.69 5.31
N ALA A 12 11.85 -1.13 6.39
CA ALA A 12 11.54 -1.49 7.77
C ALA A 12 10.54 -0.53 8.42
N ASN A 13 10.00 -0.94 9.58
CA ASN A 13 9.15 -0.08 10.40
C ASN A 13 9.92 1.16 10.88
N GLY A 14 9.30 2.33 10.83
CA GLY A 14 9.90 3.61 11.21
C GLY A 14 10.67 4.31 10.08
N GLU A 15 10.90 3.66 8.95
CA GLU A 15 11.62 4.26 7.81
C GLU A 15 10.77 5.27 7.04
N THR A 16 9.45 5.10 7.06
CA THR A 16 8.51 6.04 6.45
C THR A 16 7.41 6.39 7.44
N THR A 17 6.99 7.64 7.42
CA THR A 17 5.87 8.15 8.23
C THR A 17 4.72 8.54 7.32
N ALA A 18 3.52 8.04 7.60
CA ALA A 18 2.31 8.42 6.88
C ALA A 18 1.71 9.70 7.49
N SER A 19 1.10 10.53 6.65
CA SER A 19 0.30 11.69 7.04
C SER A 19 -0.91 11.81 6.12
N PHE A 20 -2.06 12.18 6.66
CA PHE A 20 -3.29 12.38 5.90
C PHE A 20 -4.23 13.34 6.64
N ASN A 21 -5.19 13.88 5.92
CA ASN A 21 -6.27 14.70 6.45
C ASN A 21 -7.41 13.79 6.93
N ALA A 22 -7.85 13.98 8.17
CA ALA A 22 -8.97 13.20 8.73
C ALA A 22 -10.29 13.43 7.96
N THR A 23 -10.50 14.64 7.44
CA THR A 23 -11.66 14.96 6.60
C THR A 23 -11.29 14.85 5.13
N LEU A 24 -12.05 14.05 4.38
CA LEU A 24 -11.91 13.91 2.94
C LEU A 24 -12.63 15.07 2.24
N ILE A 25 -11.93 15.79 1.36
CA ILE A 25 -12.53 16.82 0.50
C ILE A 25 -12.65 16.25 -0.91
N ALA A 26 -13.88 16.07 -1.40
CA ALA A 26 -14.17 15.37 -2.66
C ALA A 26 -13.50 13.99 -2.75
N GLY A 27 -13.49 13.24 -1.64
CA GLY A 27 -12.86 11.91 -1.56
C GLY A 27 -11.34 11.92 -1.42
N ASN A 28 -10.70 13.09 -1.33
CA ASN A 28 -9.24 13.19 -1.21
C ASN A 28 -8.82 13.54 0.23
N GLY A 29 -8.05 12.63 0.85
CA GLY A 29 -7.45 12.80 2.18
C GLY A 29 -5.99 13.25 2.17
N ASN A 30 -5.41 13.53 1.00
CA ASN A 30 -4.02 13.96 0.82
C ASN A 30 -3.01 13.03 1.55
N LEU A 31 -3.20 11.72 1.43
CA LEU A 31 -2.30 10.72 2.00
C LEU A 31 -0.89 10.88 1.41
N ARG A 32 0.09 11.07 2.29
CA ARG A 32 1.51 11.23 1.95
C ARG A 32 2.37 10.37 2.85
N PHE A 33 3.52 9.98 2.31
CA PHE A 33 4.57 9.27 3.01
C PHE A 33 5.86 10.09 2.99
N SER A 34 6.61 10.11 4.09
CA SER A 34 7.97 10.63 4.06
C SER A 34 8.87 9.75 3.19
N ALA A 35 9.93 10.34 2.63
CA ALA A 35 10.93 9.53 1.95
C ALA A 35 11.60 8.57 2.96
N PRO A 36 11.78 7.29 2.62
CA PRO A 36 12.59 6.38 3.43
C PRO A 36 14.04 6.81 3.55
N GLY A 37 14.73 6.33 4.59
CA GLY A 37 16.17 6.55 4.77
C GLY A 37 17.00 6.10 3.57
N ALA A 38 18.22 6.63 3.45
CA ALA A 38 19.13 6.28 2.36
C ALA A 38 19.39 4.77 2.32
N GLY A 39 19.20 4.15 1.15
CA GLY A 39 19.35 2.70 0.98
C GLY A 39 18.09 1.88 1.27
N ASN A 40 17.02 2.50 1.79
CA ASN A 40 15.77 1.81 2.11
C ASN A 40 14.79 1.88 0.93
N PHE A 41 14.39 0.71 0.45
CA PHE A 41 13.47 0.53 -0.67
C PHE A 41 12.57 -0.67 -0.38
N GLY A 42 11.44 -0.78 -1.07
CA GLY A 42 10.51 -1.88 -0.86
C GLY A 42 9.08 -1.41 -0.74
N PHE A 43 8.26 -2.12 0.04
CA PHE A 43 6.83 -1.86 0.09
C PHE A 43 6.22 -2.13 1.45
N MET A 44 5.06 -1.53 1.69
CA MET A 44 4.21 -1.81 2.83
C MET A 44 2.76 -1.76 2.41
N ASP A 45 1.94 -2.55 3.09
CA ASP A 45 0.49 -2.47 2.93
C ASP A 45 -0.09 -1.54 4.00
N LEU A 46 -1.10 -0.76 3.64
CA LEU A 46 -1.82 0.10 4.55
C LEU A 46 -3.31 -0.24 4.52
N SER A 47 -3.93 -0.07 5.67
CA SER A 47 -5.38 -0.01 5.83
C SER A 47 -5.71 1.29 6.56
N ILE A 48 -6.81 1.94 6.17
CA ILE A 48 -7.26 3.19 6.79
C ILE A 48 -8.62 2.93 7.41
N ALA A 49 -8.74 3.15 8.72
CA ALA A 49 -10.03 3.11 9.40
C ALA A 49 -10.99 4.10 8.72
N ALA A 50 -12.01 3.57 8.07
CA ALA A 50 -12.88 4.36 7.22
C ALA A 50 -14.29 4.51 7.81
N PRO A 51 -15.00 5.60 7.50
CA PRO A 51 -16.42 5.70 7.77
C PRO A 51 -17.19 4.56 7.10
N ALA A 52 -18.34 4.18 7.68
CA ALA A 52 -19.14 3.04 7.20
C ALA A 52 -19.48 3.10 5.69
N TRP A 53 -19.70 4.29 5.14
CA TRP A 53 -20.03 4.48 3.73
C TRP A 53 -18.85 4.22 2.77
N LEU A 54 -17.61 4.12 3.27
CA LEU A 54 -16.41 3.84 2.48
C LEU A 54 -15.91 2.41 2.67
N LYS A 55 -16.56 1.63 3.55
CA LYS A 55 -16.26 0.22 3.72
C LYS A 55 -16.78 -0.59 2.53
N PHE A 56 -15.96 -1.52 2.06
CA PHE A 56 -16.25 -2.34 0.88
C PHE A 56 -15.26 -3.51 0.75
N ASN A 57 -15.51 -4.44 -0.18
CA ASN A 57 -14.54 -5.46 -0.56
C ASN A 57 -13.43 -4.89 -1.46
N TRP A 58 -12.39 -4.29 -0.87
CA TRP A 58 -11.34 -3.58 -1.62
C TRP A 58 -10.32 -4.49 -2.31
N ASP A 59 -10.05 -5.68 -1.77
CA ASP A 59 -8.99 -6.58 -2.24
C ASP A 59 -9.45 -8.02 -2.49
N GLY A 60 -10.75 -8.31 -2.35
CA GLY A 60 -11.32 -9.64 -2.56
C GLY A 60 -11.23 -10.56 -1.35
N VAL A 61 -10.78 -10.08 -0.19
CA VAL A 61 -10.59 -10.88 1.03
C VAL A 61 -11.51 -10.37 2.12
N ASP A 62 -12.29 -11.25 2.76
CA ASP A 62 -13.00 -10.94 4.01
C ASP A 62 -12.00 -10.94 5.18
N GLN A 63 -11.72 -9.77 5.74
CA GLN A 63 -10.69 -9.64 6.75
C GLN A 63 -11.19 -9.87 8.17
N GLY A 64 -12.51 -9.80 8.38
CA GLY A 64 -13.17 -10.24 9.60
C GLY A 64 -13.31 -11.76 9.67
N GLY A 65 -13.36 -12.43 8.51
CA GLY A 65 -13.66 -13.85 8.39
C GLY A 65 -15.07 -14.20 8.88
N ASP A 66 -16.00 -13.23 8.83
CA ASP A 66 -17.35 -13.33 9.39
C ASP A 66 -18.43 -13.55 8.31
N GLY A 67 -18.03 -13.60 7.04
CA GLY A 67 -18.92 -13.78 5.91
C GLY A 67 -19.58 -12.48 5.42
N ASN A 68 -19.29 -11.34 6.04
CA ASN A 68 -19.62 -10.03 5.51
C ASN A 68 -18.46 -9.50 4.67
N TRP A 69 -18.66 -9.41 3.36
CA TRP A 69 -17.58 -9.04 2.44
C TRP A 69 -17.50 -7.53 2.23
N LEU A 70 -18.45 -6.74 2.75
CA LEU A 70 -18.65 -5.34 2.36
C LEU A 70 -18.39 -4.35 3.51
N ASP A 71 -17.80 -4.78 4.62
CA ASP A 71 -17.53 -3.97 5.81
C ASP A 71 -16.03 -3.79 6.12
N ASP A 72 -15.19 -4.13 5.16
CA ASP A 72 -13.75 -3.98 5.25
C ASP A 72 -13.25 -2.56 4.96
N ASP A 73 -12.18 -2.17 5.66
CA ASP A 73 -11.53 -0.88 5.49
C ASP A 73 -10.74 -0.80 4.16
N PRO A 74 -10.63 0.38 3.52
CA PRO A 74 -9.81 0.59 2.33
C PRO A 74 -8.36 0.16 2.52
N ARG A 75 -7.86 -0.60 1.55
CA ARG A 75 -6.49 -1.11 1.52
C ARG A 75 -5.71 -0.65 0.30
N ALA A 76 -4.42 -0.41 0.49
CA ALA A 76 -3.51 -0.06 -0.59
C ALA A 76 -2.07 -0.49 -0.27
N ARG A 77 -1.23 -0.56 -1.30
CA ARG A 77 0.22 -0.79 -1.17
C ARG A 77 0.99 0.47 -1.51
N ALA A 78 1.85 0.91 -0.59
CA ALA A 78 2.86 1.93 -0.86
C ALA A 78 4.18 1.25 -1.25
N THR A 79 4.88 1.79 -2.25
CA THR A 79 6.16 1.24 -2.75
C THR A 79 7.18 2.35 -2.93
N PHE A 80 8.41 2.10 -2.46
CA PHE A 80 9.53 3.03 -2.48
C PHE A 80 10.73 2.42 -3.17
N GLY A 81 11.54 3.28 -3.82
CA GLY A 81 12.78 2.84 -4.44
C GLY A 81 12.60 1.83 -5.56
N LYS A 82 11.44 1.81 -6.24
CA LYS A 82 11.21 0.99 -7.43
C LYS A 82 12.26 1.39 -8.47
N ARG A 83 13.30 0.56 -8.59
CA ARG A 83 14.36 0.79 -9.57
C ARG A 83 13.75 0.66 -10.96
N ARG A 84 14.18 1.50 -11.89
CA ARG A 84 13.87 1.34 -13.31
C ARG A 84 14.27 -0.09 -13.67
N GLY A 85 13.34 -0.86 -14.25
CA GLY A 85 13.73 -2.02 -15.05
C GLY A 85 14.60 -1.54 -16.22
N SER A 86 15.10 -2.45 -17.06
CA SER A 86 15.72 -2.03 -18.32
C SER A 86 14.83 -0.99 -19.01
N ASP A 87 15.37 0.18 -19.35
CA ASP A 87 14.64 1.29 -19.98
C ASP A 87 13.86 0.85 -21.23
N LYS A 88 14.22 -0.31 -21.79
CA LYS A 88 13.70 -0.88 -23.03
C LYS A 88 12.57 -1.90 -22.84
N VAL A 89 12.26 -2.33 -21.62
CA VAL A 89 11.25 -3.38 -21.40
C VAL A 89 10.29 -2.95 -20.30
N ILE A 90 9.10 -2.48 -20.73
CA ILE A 90 8.02 -2.04 -19.83
C ILE A 90 7.15 -3.24 -19.42
N ILE A 91 7.04 -4.28 -20.27
CA ILE A 91 6.33 -5.53 -20.00
C ILE A 91 6.98 -6.69 -20.78
N ARG A 92 7.07 -7.88 -20.17
CA ARG A 92 7.42 -9.14 -20.84
C ARG A 92 6.39 -10.19 -20.46
N ARG A 93 5.76 -10.81 -21.45
CA ARG A 93 4.89 -11.98 -21.27
C ARG A 93 5.66 -13.18 -21.80
N GLU A 94 6.02 -14.12 -20.94
CA GLU A 94 6.56 -15.40 -21.37
C GLU A 94 5.38 -16.34 -21.65
N ILE A 95 5.36 -16.91 -22.85
CA ILE A 95 4.48 -18.00 -23.25
C ILE A 95 5.40 -19.17 -23.54
N TYR A 96 5.14 -20.31 -22.89
CA TYR A 96 5.83 -21.57 -23.13
C TYR A 96 5.18 -22.30 -24.30
#